data_AF-A0A1F9A2K2-F1
#
_entry.id   AF-A0A1F9A2K2-F1
#
_cell.length_a   1.000
_cell.length_b   1.000
_cell.length_c   1.000
_cell.angle_alpha   90.00
_cell.angle_beta   90.00
_cell.angle_gamma   90.00
#
_symmetry.space_group_name_H-M   'P 1'
#
loop_
_entity.id
_entity.type
_entity.pdbx_description
1 polymer ?
#
loop_
_entity_poly.entity_id
_entity_poly.type
_entity_poly.pdbx_seq_one_letter_code
_entity_poly.pdbx_strand_id
1 'polypeptide(L)' 'MKKKLTFLLWIPGFFLWLGLASPAGLPPCIQLIETDYDFGTVDEGSILSHDYSVKNTGPGILEITDIRPG' A
#
# COMPACT_ATOMS: atom_id res chain seq x y z
N MET A 1 -41.22 34.22 31.18
CA MET A 1 -40.54 33.91 29.90
C MET A 1 -39.96 35.22 29.37
N LYS A 2 -38.66 35.52 29.49
CA LYS A 2 -37.59 35.15 28.55
C LYS A 2 -36.23 35.21 29.29
N LYS A 3 -35.59 34.05 29.28
CA LYS A 3 -34.28 33.65 29.82
C LYS A 3 -33.14 34.56 29.32
N LYS A 4 -32.51 35.28 30.24
CA LYS A 4 -31.15 35.84 30.07
C LYS A 4 -30.20 34.88 30.77
N LEU A 5 -29.37 34.17 30.01
CA LEU A 5 -28.19 33.50 30.55
C LEU A 5 -27.15 33.38 29.43
N THR A 6 -26.44 34.48 29.22
CA THR A 6 -25.12 34.45 28.61
C THR A 6 -24.15 33.79 29.58
N PHE A 7 -23.09 33.21 29.01
CA PHE A 7 -21.80 32.85 29.64
C PHE A 7 -21.61 31.37 30.01
N LEU A 8 -21.10 30.59 29.05
CA LEU A 8 -19.97 29.68 29.34
C LEU A 8 -19.16 29.46 28.06
N LEU A 9 -17.91 29.93 28.09
CA LEU A 9 -16.80 29.61 27.20
C LEU A 9 -16.70 28.10 26.92
N TRP A 10 -16.51 27.70 25.66
CA TRP A 10 -15.73 26.51 25.24
C TRP A 10 -15.95 26.25 23.72
N ILE A 11 -15.01 26.20 22.77
CA ILE A 11 -13.56 26.43 22.63
C ILE A 11 -13.40 26.84 21.14
N PRO A 12 -12.75 27.95 20.79
CA PRO A 12 -12.33 28.21 19.42
C PRO A 12 -11.09 27.34 19.14
N GLY A 13 -11.29 26.08 18.76
CA GLY A 13 -10.19 25.14 18.54
C GLY A 13 -10.55 23.66 18.60
N PHE A 14 -11.78 23.30 18.97
CA PHE A 14 -12.18 21.88 18.99
C PHE A 14 -12.57 21.34 17.60
N PHE A 15 -12.81 22.21 16.62
CA PHE A 15 -13.14 21.80 15.25
C PHE A 15 -11.91 21.64 14.34
N LEU A 16 -10.70 21.88 14.86
CA LEU A 16 -9.42 21.59 14.19
C LEU A 16 -8.67 20.45 14.88
N TRP A 17 -9.40 19.49 15.46
CA TRP A 17 -8.88 18.20 15.90
C TRP A 17 -9.75 17.05 15.35
N LEU A 18 -10.23 17.19 14.11
CA LEU A 18 -10.43 16.00 13.28
C LEU A 18 -9.12 15.81 12.53
N GLY A 19 -8.15 15.19 13.22
CA GLY A 19 -7.04 14.59 12.50
C GLY A 19 -7.68 13.68 11.45
N LEU A 20 -7.39 13.94 10.17
CA LEU A 20 -7.64 12.96 9.13
C LEU A 20 -6.91 11.71 9.60
N ALA A 21 -7.65 10.75 10.15
CA ALA A 21 -7.13 9.41 10.28
C ALA A 21 -6.84 9.01 8.84
N SER A 22 -5.57 9.13 8.43
CA SER A 22 -5.11 8.41 7.25
C SER A 22 -5.59 6.98 7.51
N PRO A 23 -6.39 6.37 6.62
CA PRO A 23 -6.62 4.95 6.76
C PRO A 23 -5.22 4.36 6.86
N ALA A 24 -4.88 3.76 8.00
CA ALA A 24 -3.70 2.91 8.07
C ALA A 24 -3.94 1.94 6.92
N GLY A 25 -3.24 2.19 5.82
CA GLY A 25 -3.68 1.77 4.49
C GLY A 25 -3.89 0.27 4.58
N LEU A 26 -5.07 -0.19 4.16
CA LEU A 26 -5.35 -1.62 4.01
C LEU A 26 -4.09 -2.29 3.40
N PRO A 27 -3.69 -3.49 3.86
CA PRO A 27 -2.36 -4.02 3.58
C PRO A 27 -2.10 -4.18 2.07
N PRO A 28 -0.84 -4.04 1.60
CA PRO A 28 -0.50 -4.47 0.25
C PRO A 28 -0.72 -5.99 0.11
N CYS A 29 -0.95 -6.45 -1.11
CA CYS A 29 -1.10 -7.87 -1.40
C CYS A 29 -0.30 -8.17 -2.67
N ILE A 30 0.75 -8.99 -2.52
CA ILE A 30 1.58 -9.39 -3.64
C ILE A 30 0.95 -10.56 -4.38
N GLN A 31 0.90 -10.46 -5.70
CA GLN A 31 0.52 -11.54 -6.59
C GLN A 31 1.60 -11.70 -7.66
N LEU A 32 2.15 -12.90 -7.77
CA LEU A 32 2.98 -13.30 -8.90
C LEU A 32 2.09 -13.96 -9.96
N ILE A 33 2.30 -13.64 -11.23
CA ILE A 33 1.59 -14.29 -12.34
C ILE A 33 2.11 -15.72 -12.54
N GLU A 34 3.40 -15.92 -12.33
CA GLU A 34 4.09 -17.20 -12.38
C GLU A 34 5.20 -17.21 -11.32
N THR A 35 5.48 -18.38 -10.74
CA THR A 35 6.49 -18.55 -9.69
C THR A 35 7.74 -19.27 -10.18
N ASP A 36 7.63 -19.97 -11.31
CA ASP A 36 8.64 -20.87 -11.84
C ASP A 36 8.62 -20.77 -13.36
N TYR A 37 9.81 -20.87 -13.97
CA TYR A 37 9.96 -20.89 -15.43
C TYR A 37 11.05 -21.89 -15.80
N ASP A 38 10.75 -22.76 -16.78
CA ASP A 38 11.69 -23.73 -17.32
C ASP A 38 12.15 -23.24 -18.71
N PHE A 39 13.46 -22.97 -18.83
CA PHE A 39 14.07 -22.59 -20.11
C PHE A 39 14.12 -23.76 -21.12
N GLY A 40 13.94 -25.00 -20.65
CA GLY A 40 13.94 -26.19 -21.49
C GLY A 40 15.30 -26.48 -22.12
N THR A 41 15.27 -26.90 -23.39
CA THR A 41 16.50 -27.14 -24.16
C THR A 41 17.08 -25.82 -24.66
N VAL A 42 18.31 -25.52 -24.27
CA VAL A 42 19.00 -24.29 -24.63
C VAL A 42 20.21 -24.60 -25.49
N ASP A 43 20.36 -23.89 -26.61
CA ASP A 43 21.51 -24.01 -27.50
C ASP A 43 22.74 -23.32 -26.89
N GLU A 44 23.91 -23.95 -27.04
CA GLU A 44 25.17 -23.43 -26.51
C GLU A 44 25.48 -22.03 -27.06
N GLY A 45 25.86 -21.12 -26.16
CA GLY A 45 26.17 -19.73 -26.49
C GLY A 45 24.96 -18.79 -26.56
N SER A 46 23.75 -19.30 -26.37
CA SER A 46 22.53 -18.47 -26.33
C SER A 46 22.40 -17.70 -25.02
N ILE A 47 21.92 -16.46 -25.10
CA ILE A 47 21.49 -15.66 -23.93
C ILE A 47 19.97 -15.65 -23.91
N LEU A 48 19.40 -16.20 -22.84
CA LEU A 48 17.96 -16.21 -22.60
C LEU A 48 17.65 -15.28 -21.43
N SER A 49 16.46 -14.68 -21.48
CA SER A 49 15.92 -13.84 -20.41
C SER A 49 14.46 -14.17 -20.24
N HIS A 50 13.99 -14.18 -18.99
CA HIS A 50 12.59 -14.36 -18.65
C HIS A 50 12.18 -13.30 -17.62
N ASP A 51 11.07 -12.63 -17.85
CA ASP A 51 10.59 -11.53 -17.03
C ASP A 51 9.45 -12.00 -16.12
N TYR A 52 9.61 -11.85 -14.81
CA TYR A 52 8.55 -12.12 -13.86
C TYR A 52 7.70 -10.87 -13.60
N SER A 53 6.39 -11.00 -13.78
CA SER A 53 5.45 -9.93 -13.48
C SER A 53 4.91 -10.02 -12.06
N VAL A 54 5.13 -8.95 -11.29
CA VAL A 54 4.62 -8.78 -9.92
C VAL A 54 3.52 -7.73 -9.91
N LYS A 55 2.40 -8.04 -9.28
CA LYS A 55 1.27 -7.13 -9.12
C LYS A 55 0.94 -6.92 -7.65
N ASN A 56 0.77 -5.66 -7.27
CA ASN A 56 0.11 -5.32 -6.01
C ASN A 56 -1.40 -5.28 -6.23
N THR A 57 -2.12 -6.25 -5.67
CA THR A 57 -3.60 -6.29 -5.68
C THR A 57 -4.19 -5.71 -4.41
N GLY A 58 -3.34 -5.40 -3.43
CA GLY A 58 -3.74 -4.73 -2.21
C GLY A 58 -3.80 -3.21 -2.37
N PRO A 59 -4.61 -2.54 -1.56
CA PRO A 59 -4.72 -1.08 -1.53
C PRO A 59 -3.56 -0.37 -0.81
N GLY A 60 -2.69 -1.11 -0.11
CA GLY A 60 -1.49 -0.58 0.53
C GLY A 60 -0.32 -0.45 -0.45
N ILE A 61 0.71 0.30 -0.08
CA ILE A 61 1.94 0.39 -0.89
C ILE A 61 2.74 -0.90 -0.71
N LEU A 62 3.02 -1.60 -1.82
CA LEU A 62 3.91 -2.75 -1.83
C LEU A 62 5.35 -2.26 -2.09
N GLU A 63 6.21 -2.41 -1.09
CA GLU A 63 7.64 -2.12 -1.18
C GLU A 63 8.41 -3.43 -1.33
N ILE A 64 9.23 -3.54 -2.38
CA ILE A 64 10.08 -4.71 -2.64
C ILE A 64 11.51 -4.32 -2.21
N THR A 65 12.00 -4.92 -1.13
CA THR A 65 13.27 -4.55 -0.51
C THR A 65 14.41 -5.54 -0.77
N ASP A 66 14.08 -6.78 -1.12
CA ASP A 66 15.04 -7.84 -1.40
C ASP A 66 14.55 -8.68 -2.58
N ILE A 67 15.48 -9.03 -3.49
CA ILE A 67 15.25 -9.89 -4.64
C ILE A 67 16.39 -10.89 -4.68
N ARG A 68 16.06 -12.18 -4.65
CA ARG A 68 17.03 -13.28 -4.69
C ARG A 68 16.80 -14.11 -5.94
N PRO A 69 17.60 -13.92 -7.00
CA PRO A 69 17.72 -14.95 -8.02
C PRO A 69 18.38 -16.18 -7.38
N GLY A 70 17.77 -17.35 -7.55
CA GLY A 70 18.25 -18.61 -6.99
C GLY A 70 19.60 -19.07 -7.54
#